data_AF-A0A2P7BRE9-F1
#
_entry.id   AF-A0A2P7BRE9-F1
#
_cell.length_a   1.000
_cell.length_b   1.000
_cell.length_c   1.000
_cell.angle_alpha   90.00
_cell.angle_beta   90.00
_cell.angle_gamma   90.00
#
_symmetry.space_group_name_H-M   'P 1'
#
loop_
_entity.id
_entity.type
_entity.pdbx_description
1 polymer ?
#
loop_
_entity_poly.entity_id
_entity_poly.type
_entity_poly.pdbx_seq_one_letter_code
_entity_poly.pdbx_strand_id
1 'polypeptide(L)'
;MKNINLIVVAGGILALAGCVSDNSPTPENMARNTAQTAPADLQLACSSAAATKFGADHASALPVSSSAVDGGKYQIILEAKGQRSSCLIDQAGTVLSLEKA
;
A
#
# COMPACT_ATOMS: atom_id res chain seq x y z
N MET A 1 -8.41 65.16 18.84
CA MET A 1 -7.96 64.18 17.83
C MET A 1 -6.86 63.31 18.43
N LYS A 2 -7.25 62.20 19.07
CA LYS A 2 -6.38 61.06 19.40
C LYS A 2 -7.31 59.88 19.70
N ASN A 3 -7.06 58.79 19.01
CA ASN A 3 -7.87 57.62 18.82
C ASN A 3 -7.20 56.49 19.60
N ILE A 4 -7.89 55.93 20.58
CA ILE A 4 -7.48 54.71 21.30
C ILE A 4 -8.72 53.83 21.43
N ASN A 5 -8.70 52.75 20.65
CA ASN A 5 -9.59 51.60 20.77
C ASN A 5 -9.14 50.80 22.00
N LEU A 6 -10.03 50.62 22.98
CA LEU A 6 -9.86 49.69 24.08
C LEU A 6 -11.12 48.82 24.14
N ILE A 7 -11.17 47.76 23.31
CA ILE A 7 -12.22 46.75 23.39
C ILE A 7 -11.83 45.77 24.50
N VAL A 8 -12.71 45.71 25.49
CA VAL A 8 -12.69 44.85 26.66
C VAL A 8 -12.71 43.36 26.25
N VAL A 9 -11.78 42.60 26.82
CA VAL A 9 -11.72 41.14 26.80
C VAL A 9 -12.92 40.59 27.58
N ALA A 10 -13.84 39.92 26.87
CA ALA A 10 -14.87 39.07 27.48
C ALA A 10 -14.61 37.63 27.05
N GLY A 11 -14.47 36.75 28.03
CA GLY A 11 -13.99 35.38 27.89
C GLY A 11 -14.84 34.51 26.96
N GLY A 12 -14.15 33.72 26.16
CA GLY A 12 -14.68 32.55 25.48
C GLY A 12 -13.72 31.40 25.72
N ILE A 13 -14.12 30.45 26.56
CA ILE A 13 -13.42 29.20 26.82
C ILE A 13 -13.25 28.47 25.47
N LEU A 14 -12.02 28.40 24.95
CA LEU A 14 -11.70 27.46 23.87
C LEU A 14 -11.81 26.05 24.44
N ALA A 15 -12.99 25.46 24.32
CA ALA A 15 -13.15 24.02 24.43
C ALA A 15 -12.27 23.40 23.34
N LEU A 16 -11.25 22.64 23.76
CA LEU A 16 -10.56 21.71 22.87
C LEU A 16 -11.58 20.67 22.44
N ALA A 17 -12.31 20.96 21.36
CA ALA A 17 -12.99 19.95 20.57
C ALA A 17 -11.90 19.08 19.95
N GLY A 18 -11.45 18.09 20.71
CA GLY A 18 -10.74 16.95 20.15
C GLY A 18 -11.65 16.36 19.08
N CYS A 19 -11.19 16.33 17.85
CA CYS A 19 -11.83 15.61 16.77
C CYS A 19 -11.79 14.11 17.10
N VAL A 20 -12.75 13.62 17.88
CA VAL A 20 -13.06 12.19 17.93
C VAL A 20 -14.03 11.95 16.78
N SER A 21 -13.48 11.83 15.57
CA SER A 21 -14.21 11.18 14.48
C SER A 21 -14.22 9.69 14.79
N ASP A 22 -15.09 9.29 15.72
CA ASP A 22 -15.56 7.92 15.84
C ASP A 22 -16.49 7.65 14.66
N ASN A 23 -15.89 7.55 13.48
CA ASN A 23 -16.54 7.10 12.27
C ASN A 23 -15.87 5.77 11.88
N SER A 24 -15.84 4.84 12.83
CA SER A 24 -15.47 3.46 12.52
C SER A 24 -16.56 2.94 11.58
N PRO A 25 -16.26 2.66 10.30
CA PRO A 25 -17.26 2.13 9.39
C PRO A 25 -17.79 0.82 9.96
N THR A 26 -19.11 0.67 10.04
CA THR A 26 -19.69 -0.58 10.50
C THR A 26 -19.19 -1.74 9.62
N PRO A 27 -18.90 -2.92 10.18
CA PRO A 27 -18.19 -4.00 9.47
C PRO A 27 -18.83 -4.47 8.15
N GLU A 28 -20.11 -4.14 7.96
CA GLU A 28 -20.94 -4.45 6.79
C GLU A 28 -20.59 -3.62 5.53
N ASN A 29 -19.83 -2.53 5.65
CA ASN A 29 -19.37 -1.72 4.51
C ASN A 29 -17.84 -1.76 4.30
N MET A 30 -17.15 -2.69 4.97
CA MET A 30 -15.80 -3.05 4.56
C MET A 30 -15.93 -3.78 3.22
N ALA A 31 -15.53 -3.14 2.12
CA ALA A 31 -15.19 -3.83 0.88
C ALA A 31 -14.00 -4.76 1.17
N ARG A 32 -14.26 -5.90 1.80
CA ARG A 32 -13.28 -6.96 1.98
C ARG A 32 -12.99 -7.43 0.57
N ASN A 33 -11.83 -7.03 0.06
CA ASN A 33 -11.36 -7.47 -1.23
C ASN A 33 -11.30 -9.00 -1.19
N THR A 34 -12.31 -9.65 -1.78
CA THR A 34 -12.38 -11.11 -1.89
C THR A 34 -11.39 -11.63 -2.93
N ALA A 35 -10.72 -10.72 -3.66
CA ALA A 35 -9.61 -11.06 -4.52
C ALA A 35 -8.50 -11.67 -3.64
N GLN A 36 -8.18 -12.93 -3.93
CA GLN A 36 -7.13 -13.67 -3.24
C GLN A 36 -5.78 -13.07 -3.64
N THR A 37 -5.36 -12.05 -2.91
CA THR A 37 -4.05 -11.39 -3.05
C THR A 37 -2.97 -12.33 -2.55
N ALA A 38 -1.80 -12.32 -3.19
CA ALA A 38 -0.66 -13.08 -2.70
C ALA A 38 -0.28 -12.61 -1.28
N PRO A 39 0.04 -13.53 -0.35
CA PRO A 39 0.64 -13.15 0.94
C PRO A 39 1.84 -12.23 0.74
N ALA A 40 2.05 -11.28 1.66
CA ALA A 40 3.13 -10.30 1.56
C ALA A 40 4.53 -10.94 1.46
N ASP A 41 4.70 -12.12 2.08
CA ASP A 41 5.93 -12.90 2.00
C ASP A 41 6.25 -13.35 0.55
N LEU A 42 5.26 -13.85 -0.19
CA LEU A 42 5.40 -14.24 -1.59
C LEU A 42 5.69 -13.02 -2.49
N GLN A 43 5.09 -11.87 -2.17
CA GLN A 43 5.38 -10.61 -2.86
C GLN A 43 6.83 -10.19 -2.67
N LEU A 44 7.35 -10.28 -1.44
CA LEU A 44 8.74 -9.96 -1.14
C LEU A 44 9.71 -10.94 -1.81
N ALA A 45 9.40 -12.24 -1.77
CA ALA A 45 10.20 -13.27 -2.45
C ALA A 45 10.33 -12.99 -3.95
N CYS A 46 9.23 -12.59 -4.62
CA CYS A 46 9.26 -12.17 -6.01
C CYS A 46 10.12 -10.91 -6.23
N SER A 47 10.01 -9.88 -5.38
CA SER A 47 10.88 -8.70 -5.45
C SER A 47 12.37 -9.05 -5.31
N SER A 48 12.73 -9.92 -4.35
CA SER A 48 14.11 -10.38 -4.16
C SER A 48 14.63 -11.21 -5.36
N ALA A 49 13.78 -12.07 -5.93
CA ALA A 49 14.12 -12.81 -7.14
C ALA A 49 14.33 -11.89 -8.34
N ALA A 50 13.52 -10.84 -8.49
CA ALA A 50 13.69 -9.82 -9.52
C ALA A 50 15.00 -9.05 -9.38
N ALA A 51 15.35 -8.64 -8.16
CA ALA A 51 16.64 -8.02 -7.86
C ALA A 51 17.82 -8.93 -8.25
N THR A 52 17.71 -10.23 -7.98
CA THR A 52 18.74 -11.21 -8.29
C THR A 52 18.87 -11.45 -9.80
N LYS A 53 17.75 -11.58 -10.52
CA LYS A 53 17.75 -11.88 -11.96
C LYS A 53 18.13 -10.68 -12.82
N PHE A 54 17.62 -9.50 -12.49
CA PHE A 54 17.72 -8.31 -13.35
C PHE A 54 18.69 -7.25 -12.81
N GLY A 55 19.25 -7.44 -11.61
CA GLY A 55 20.28 -6.58 -11.03
C GLY A 55 19.72 -5.46 -10.12
N ALA A 56 20.62 -4.56 -9.71
CA ALA A 56 20.36 -3.55 -8.68
C ALA A 56 19.17 -2.63 -8.98
N ASP A 57 18.82 -2.40 -10.25
CA ASP A 57 17.64 -1.62 -10.61
C ASP A 57 16.35 -2.24 -10.07
N HIS A 58 16.30 -3.57 -9.98
CA HIS A 58 15.17 -4.33 -9.44
C HIS A 58 15.27 -4.59 -7.93
N ALA A 59 16.33 -4.14 -7.26
CA ALA A 59 16.42 -4.18 -5.79
C ALA A 59 15.39 -3.27 -5.11
N SER A 60 14.93 -2.24 -5.82
CA SER A 60 13.83 -1.38 -5.41
C SER A 60 12.52 -1.69 -6.15
N ALA A 61 12.39 -2.89 -6.72
CA ALA A 61 11.18 -3.29 -7.43
C ALA A 61 10.01 -3.44 -6.46
N LEU A 62 9.00 -2.60 -6.61
CA LEU A 62 7.80 -2.60 -5.77
C LEU A 62 6.71 -3.48 -6.41
N PRO A 63 6.02 -4.33 -5.64
CA PRO A 63 4.78 -4.95 -6.09
C PRO A 63 3.74 -3.88 -6.39
N VAL A 64 3.34 -3.76 -7.65
CA VAL A 64 2.29 -2.82 -8.09
C VAL A 64 0.94 -3.51 -8.28
N SER A 65 0.95 -4.81 -8.55
CA SER A 65 -0.25 -5.63 -8.51
C SER A 65 0.09 -7.07 -8.15
N SER A 66 -0.87 -7.78 -7.56
CA SER A 66 -0.79 -9.22 -7.41
C SER A 66 -2.17 -9.84 -7.54
N SER A 67 -2.20 -11.02 -8.14
CA SER A 67 -3.43 -11.77 -8.42
C SER A 67 -3.17 -13.26 -8.23
N ALA A 68 -4.12 -13.96 -7.62
CA ALA A 68 -4.12 -15.42 -7.66
C ALA A 68 -4.32 -15.91 -9.09
N VAL A 69 -3.65 -17.02 -9.39
CA VAL A 69 -3.77 -17.79 -10.62
C VAL A 69 -4.16 -19.21 -10.25
N ASP A 70 -4.68 -19.97 -11.21
CA ASP A 70 -5.13 -21.33 -10.97
C ASP A 70 -4.02 -22.25 -10.42
N GLY A 71 -4.44 -23.20 -9.57
CA GLY A 71 -3.53 -24.21 -9.01
C GLY A 71 -2.59 -23.68 -7.93
N GLY A 72 -3.04 -22.74 -7.10
CA GLY A 72 -2.29 -22.26 -5.93
C GLY A 72 -1.06 -21.44 -6.30
N LYS A 73 -1.16 -20.65 -7.37
CA LYS A 73 -0.08 -19.77 -7.83
C LYS A 73 -0.52 -18.33 -7.71
N TYR A 74 0.45 -17.44 -7.72
CA TYR A 74 0.23 -16.01 -7.71
C TYR A 74 1.09 -15.37 -8.80
N GLN A 75 0.48 -14.47 -9.55
CA GLN A 75 1.19 -13.59 -10.46
C GLN A 75 1.34 -12.24 -9.78
N ILE A 76 2.57 -11.74 -9.73
CA ILE A 76 2.97 -10.53 -9.04
C ILE A 76 3.66 -9.64 -10.07
N ILE A 77 3.08 -8.47 -10.32
CA ILE A 77 3.68 -7.47 -11.20
C ILE A 77 4.53 -6.56 -10.33
N LEU A 78 5.80 -6.50 -10.68
CA LEU A 78 6.83 -5.70 -10.04
C LEU A 78 7.16 -4.53 -10.95
N GLU A 79 7.32 -3.34 -10.39
CA GLU A 79 7.77 -2.16 -11.13
C GLU A 79 9.07 -1.63 -10.53
N ALA A 80 10.05 -1.37 -11.39
CA ALA A 80 11.34 -0.80 -11.01
C ALA A 80 11.73 0.27 -12.03
N LYS A 81 11.86 1.54 -11.58
CA LYS A 81 12.25 2.69 -12.44
C LYS A 81 11.41 2.80 -13.73
N GLY A 82 10.11 2.51 -13.65
CA GLY A 82 9.19 2.56 -14.79
C GLY A 82 9.26 1.34 -15.74
N GLN A 83 10.06 0.33 -15.42
CA GLN A 83 10.05 -0.97 -16.09
C GLN A 83 9.21 -1.96 -15.29
N ARG A 84 8.34 -2.72 -15.96
CA ARG A 84 7.52 -3.74 -15.31
C ARG A 84 8.06 -5.14 -15.53
N SER A 85 7.80 -6.02 -14.58
CA SER A 85 8.17 -7.43 -14.65
C SER A 85 7.08 -8.26 -14.01
N SER A 86 6.83 -9.43 -14.56
CA SER A 86 5.85 -10.39 -14.06
C SER A 86 6.59 -11.53 -13.39
N CYS A 87 6.25 -11.80 -12.14
CA CYS A 87 6.74 -12.92 -11.36
C CYS A 87 5.60 -13.90 -11.10
N LEU A 88 5.78 -15.15 -11.52
CA LEU A 88 4.88 -16.24 -11.20
C LEU A 88 5.49 -17.07 -10.07
N ILE A 89 4.81 -17.15 -8.94
CA ILE A 89 5.27 -17.84 -7.73
C ILE A 89 4.18 -18.80 -7.24
N ASP A 90 4.56 -19.95 -6.71
CA ASP A 90 3.61 -20.87 -6.08
C ASP A 90 3.37 -20.54 -4.59
N GLN A 91 2.41 -21.23 -3.98
CA GLN A 91 2.12 -21.14 -2.54
C GLN A 91 3.28 -21.58 -1.63
N ALA A 92 4.27 -22.30 -2.15
CA ALA A 92 5.46 -22.73 -1.40
C ALA A 92 6.60 -21.71 -1.45
N GLY A 93 6.45 -20.59 -2.18
CA GLY A 93 7.49 -19.58 -2.34
C GLY A 93 8.47 -19.85 -3.48
N THR A 94 8.19 -20.83 -4.34
CA THR A 94 9.03 -21.15 -5.49
C THR A 94 8.69 -20.25 -6.67
N VAL A 95 9.66 -19.46 -7.13
CA VAL A 95 9.50 -18.64 -8.34
C VAL A 95 9.59 -19.55 -9.57
N LEU A 96 8.46 -19.67 -10.27
CA LEU A 96 8.30 -20.53 -11.45
C LEU A 96 8.71 -19.80 -12.73
N SER A 97 8.34 -18.53 -12.84
CA SER A 97 8.75 -17.65 -13.95
C SER A 97 8.98 -16.24 -13.44
N LEU A 98 9.86 -15.53 -14.12
CA LEU A 98 10.14 -14.14 -13.84
C LEU A 98 10.57 -13.45 -15.14
N GLU A 99 9.74 -12.61 -15.70
CA GLU A 99 9.94 -12.06 -17.04
C GLU A 99 9.70 -10.55 -17.03
N LYS A 100 10.35 -9.81 -17.93
CA LYS A 100 10.01 -8.40 -18.13
C LYS A 100 8.67 -8.34 -18.86
N ALA A 101 7.80 -7.43 -18.44
CA ALA A 101 6.49 -7.20 -19.04
C ALA A 101 6.60 -6.22 -20.22
#